data_AF-A0A928N4E9-F1
#
_entry.id   AF-A0A928N4E9-F1
#
_cell.length_a   1.000
_cell.length_b   1.000
_cell.length_c   1.000
_cell.angle_alpha   90.00
_cell.angle_beta   90.00
_cell.angle_gamma   90.00
#
_symmetry.space_group_name_H-M   'P 1'
#
loop_
_entity.id
_entity.type
_entity.pdbx_description
1 polymer ?
#
loop_
_entity_poly.entity_id
_entity_poly.type
_entity_poly.pdbx_seq_one_letter_code
_entity_poly.pdbx_strand_id
1 'polypeptide(L)'
;MIENEMNFISEQLDHIRAGLRDYSIGAYNRNIIIVSDALKFLDGLEELQKNYCTLPDDMSDEIKRVLDARDRFRSIDMSYNNLYNLSVWLDQKAQYFADCITDYFSSCLDPSRVDMISYFIEFYADERMDESYYINDGILYQTITKKIA
;
A
#
# COMPACT_ATOMS: atom_id res chain seq x y z
N MET A 1 -15.51 11.57 -8.92
CA MET A 1 -14.12 11.71 -9.41
C MET A 1 -13.17 10.97 -8.47
N ILE A 2 -13.25 11.24 -7.16
CA ILE A 2 -12.48 10.52 -6.11
C ILE A 2 -12.92 9.07 -5.89
N GLU A 3 -14.18 8.75 -6.10
CA GLU A 3 -14.71 7.36 -6.07
C GLU A 3 -13.91 6.43 -6.97
N ASN A 4 -13.56 6.92 -8.16
CA ASN A 4 -12.69 6.19 -9.07
C ASN A 4 -11.24 6.17 -8.57
N GLU A 5 -10.75 7.23 -7.93
CA GLU A 5 -9.36 7.31 -7.45
C GLU A 5 -9.10 6.39 -6.24
N MET A 6 -10.00 6.35 -5.25
CA MET A 6 -9.87 5.44 -4.11
C MET A 6 -10.09 3.98 -4.50
N ASN A 7 -11.04 3.70 -5.41
CA ASN A 7 -11.19 2.35 -5.96
C ASN A 7 -9.94 1.93 -6.74
N PHE A 8 -9.41 2.82 -7.57
CA PHE A 8 -8.18 2.59 -8.34
C PHE A 8 -6.93 2.40 -7.46
N ILE A 9 -6.81 3.15 -6.36
CA ILE A 9 -5.74 2.95 -5.37
C ILE A 9 -5.94 1.63 -4.62
N SER A 10 -7.19 1.27 -4.28
CA SER A 10 -7.48 0.00 -3.62
C SER A 10 -7.12 -1.20 -4.48
N GLU A 11 -7.42 -1.16 -5.79
CA GLU A 11 -7.04 -2.20 -6.74
C GLU A 11 -5.51 -2.36 -6.81
N GLN A 12 -4.77 -1.25 -6.89
CA GLN A 12 -3.31 -1.26 -6.87
C GLN A 12 -2.74 -1.80 -5.56
N LEU A 13 -3.31 -1.41 -4.41
CA LEU A 13 -2.89 -1.90 -3.10
C LEU A 13 -3.04 -3.42 -2.97
N ASP A 14 -4.08 -4.01 -3.55
CA ASP A 14 -4.30 -5.46 -3.48
C ASP A 14 -3.16 -6.27 -4.12
N HIS A 15 -2.43 -5.72 -5.10
CA HIS A 15 -1.25 -6.37 -5.67
C HIS A 15 -0.09 -6.51 -4.68
N ILE A 16 0.15 -5.47 -3.85
CA ILE A 16 1.29 -5.45 -2.91
C ILE A 16 0.93 -5.89 -1.50
N ARG A 17 -0.37 -6.01 -1.19
CA ARG A 17 -0.92 -6.29 0.14
C ARG A 17 -0.31 -7.51 0.83
N ALA A 18 0.02 -8.55 0.07
CA ALA A 18 0.58 -9.79 0.60
C ALA A 18 1.96 -9.61 1.25
N GLY A 19 2.70 -8.54 0.90
CA GLY A 19 4.01 -8.20 1.47
C GLY A 19 3.96 -7.17 2.60
N LEU A 20 2.79 -6.61 2.90
CA LEU A 20 2.66 -5.49 3.84
C LEU A 20 2.52 -5.99 5.28
N ARG A 21 3.19 -5.28 6.20
CA ARG A 21 2.94 -5.37 7.64
C ARG A 21 1.73 -4.56 8.05
N ASP A 22 1.68 -3.34 7.53
CA ASP A 22 0.73 -2.30 7.90
C ASP A 22 0.66 -1.28 6.76
N TYR A 23 -0.49 -0.64 6.61
CA TYR A 23 -0.67 0.46 5.66
C TYR A 23 -1.85 1.34 6.07
N SER A 24 -1.75 2.61 5.74
CA SER A 24 -2.83 3.58 5.85
C SER A 24 -2.73 4.45 4.63
N ILE A 25 -3.77 4.54 3.81
CA ILE A 25 -3.83 5.40 2.64
C ILE A 25 -5.17 6.15 2.68
N GLY A 26 -5.11 7.48 2.65
CA GLY A 26 -6.29 8.33 2.71
C GLY A 26 -5.98 9.81 2.46
N ALA A 27 -7.06 10.58 2.41
CA ALA A 27 -7.08 12.00 2.03
C ALA A 27 -6.49 12.98 3.07
N TYR A 28 -6.48 12.61 4.36
CA TYR A 28 -6.28 13.54 5.48
C TYR A 28 -5.03 13.26 6.33
N ASN A 29 -4.04 12.59 5.73
CA ASN A 29 -2.64 12.47 6.17
C ASN A 29 -2.27 11.17 6.90
N ARG A 30 -0.95 10.96 6.98
CA ARG A 30 -0.25 9.76 7.46
C ARG A 30 -0.40 8.56 6.55
N ASN A 31 -0.27 8.83 5.25
CA ASN A 31 -0.09 7.76 4.29
C ASN A 31 1.19 7.01 4.62
N ILE A 32 1.06 5.72 4.87
CA ILE A 32 2.16 4.83 5.20
C ILE A 32 1.94 3.50 4.49
N ILE A 33 3.02 2.92 4.01
CA ILE A 33 3.09 1.53 3.60
C ILE A 33 4.32 0.96 4.28
N ILE A 34 4.13 -0.08 5.09
CA ILE A 34 5.23 -0.74 5.80
C ILE A 34 5.34 -2.16 5.32
N VAL A 35 6.53 -2.55 4.86
CA VAL A 35 6.80 -3.89 4.35
C VAL A 35 7.17 -4.84 5.51
N SER A 36 6.63 -6.06 5.50
CA SER A 36 7.10 -7.16 6.37
C SER A 36 7.73 -8.31 5.60
N ASP A 37 7.36 -8.51 4.34
CA ASP A 37 7.86 -9.58 3.48
C ASP A 37 8.27 -8.97 2.14
N ALA A 38 9.56 -8.68 2.00
CA ALA A 38 10.10 -8.04 0.82
C ALA A 38 9.88 -8.86 -0.45
N LEU A 39 9.94 -10.20 -0.38
CA LEU A 39 9.79 -11.04 -1.57
C LEU A 39 8.37 -10.99 -2.10
N LYS A 40 7.37 -11.10 -1.21
CA LYS A 40 5.96 -10.97 -1.61
C LYS A 40 5.62 -9.56 -2.06
N PHE A 41 6.19 -8.55 -1.41
CA PHE A 41 6.01 -7.17 -1.83
C PHE A 41 6.56 -6.95 -3.25
N LEU A 42 7.76 -7.46 -3.54
CA LEU A 42 8.38 -7.31 -4.86
C LEU A 42 7.66 -8.12 -5.96
N ASP A 43 7.07 -9.27 -5.63
CA ASP A 43 6.15 -9.98 -6.55
C ASP A 43 4.93 -9.11 -6.88
N GLY A 44 4.34 -8.48 -5.86
CA GLY A 44 3.26 -7.52 -6.04
C GLY A 44 3.66 -6.30 -6.86
N LEU A 45 4.85 -5.76 -6.62
CA LEU A 45 5.40 -4.61 -7.33
C LEU A 45 5.57 -4.90 -8.83
N GLU A 46 6.03 -6.11 -9.17
CA GLU A 46 6.18 -6.52 -10.57
C GLU A 46 4.82 -6.50 -11.30
N GLU A 47 3.79 -7.08 -10.68
CA GLU A 47 2.44 -7.08 -11.26
C GLU A 47 1.82 -5.69 -11.29
N LEU A 48 2.04 -4.90 -10.24
CA LEU A 48 1.60 -3.52 -10.17
C LEU A 48 2.19 -2.68 -11.31
N GLN A 49 3.50 -2.78 -11.56
CA GLN A 49 4.16 -2.03 -12.62
C GLN A 49 3.70 -2.51 -14.01
N LYS A 50 3.47 -3.81 -14.22
CA LYS A 50 2.97 -4.34 -15.50
C LYS A 50 1.56 -3.84 -15.84
N ASN A 51 0.69 -3.72 -14.84
CA ASN A 51 -0.73 -3.44 -15.05
C ASN A 51 -1.08 -1.95 -14.97
N TYR A 52 -0.35 -1.17 -14.17
CA TYR A 52 -0.72 0.21 -13.83
C TYR A 52 0.36 1.25 -14.11
N CYS A 53 1.62 0.83 -14.33
CA CYS A 53 2.77 1.74 -14.44
C CYS A 53 2.84 2.74 -13.27
N THR A 54 2.60 2.28 -12.03
CA THR A 54 2.47 3.12 -10.84
C THR A 54 3.72 3.94 -10.54
N LEU A 55 4.91 3.37 -10.74
CA LEU A 55 6.18 4.08 -10.57
C LEU A 55 6.68 4.64 -11.91
N PRO A 56 7.35 5.82 -11.88
CA PRO A 56 7.79 6.50 -13.09
C PRO A 56 8.87 5.72 -13.86
N ASP A 57 8.94 5.98 -15.17
CA ASP A 57 9.81 5.25 -16.09
C ASP A 57 11.31 5.37 -15.76
N ASP A 58 11.73 6.46 -15.13
CA ASP A 58 13.11 6.68 -14.69
C ASP A 58 13.55 5.73 -13.57
N MET A 59 12.61 5.07 -12.91
CA MET A 59 12.85 4.00 -11.94
C MET A 59 12.89 2.61 -12.56
N SER A 60 12.58 2.45 -13.85
CA SER A 60 12.45 1.13 -14.51
C SER A 60 13.72 0.27 -14.40
N ASP A 61 14.89 0.88 -14.60
CA ASP A 61 16.18 0.17 -14.50
C ASP A 61 16.44 -0.31 -13.07
N GLU A 62 16.07 0.49 -12.07
CA GLU A 62 16.23 0.13 -10.67
C GLU A 62 15.24 -0.96 -10.25
N ILE A 63 13.98 -0.87 -10.68
CA ILE A 63 12.95 -1.90 -10.45
C ILE A 63 13.44 -3.23 -11.04
N LYS A 64 13.87 -3.22 -12.31
CA LYS A 64 14.40 -4.41 -12.97
C LYS A 64 15.59 -5.01 -12.22
N ARG A 65 16.54 -4.17 -11.78
CA ARG A 65 17.71 -4.62 -11.00
C ARG A 65 17.30 -5.31 -9.69
N VAL A 66 16.28 -4.80 -9.01
CA VAL A 66 15.79 -5.37 -7.75
C VAL A 66 15.01 -6.67 -7.99
N LEU A 67 14.20 -6.75 -9.04
CA LEU A 67 13.49 -7.98 -9.41
C LEU A 67 14.45 -9.10 -9.83
N ASP A 68 15.49 -8.78 -10.62
CA ASP A 68 16.56 -9.73 -10.96
C ASP A 68 17.27 -10.25 -9.70
N ALA A 69 17.49 -9.37 -8.72
CA ALA A 69 18.13 -9.73 -7.46
C ALA A 69 17.22 -10.59 -6.55
N ARG A 70 15.91 -10.33 -6.53
CA ARG A 70 14.89 -11.19 -5.90
C ARG A 70 14.92 -12.61 -6.50
N ASP A 71 15.01 -12.70 -7.82
CA ASP A 71 15.04 -14.01 -8.50
C ASP A 71 16.32 -14.78 -8.21
N ARG A 72 17.47 -14.08 -8.13
CA ARG A 72 18.74 -14.66 -7.64
C ARG A 72 18.66 -15.11 -6.19
N PHE A 73 17.97 -14.36 -5.33
CA PHE A 73 17.77 -14.76 -3.92
C PHE A 73 17.03 -16.11 -3.84
N ARG A 74 16.07 -16.35 -4.74
CA ARG A 74 15.33 -17.61 -4.84
C ARG A 74 16.14 -18.78 -5.41
N SER A 75 17.24 -18.53 -6.12
CA SER A 75 17.97 -19.58 -6.85
C SER A 75 18.98 -20.40 -6.02
N ILE A 76 19.02 -20.25 -4.69
CA ILE A 76 19.77 -21.05 -3.66
C ILE A 76 21.30 -21.19 -3.85
N ASP A 77 21.89 -20.82 -4.99
CA ASP A 77 23.32 -20.99 -5.28
C ASP A 77 24.22 -19.86 -4.72
N MET A 78 24.07 -19.54 -3.43
CA MET A 78 24.86 -18.48 -2.78
C MET A 78 25.33 -18.88 -1.38
N SER A 79 26.49 -18.37 -0.99
CA SER A 79 26.99 -18.51 0.38
C SER A 79 26.06 -17.81 1.37
N TYR A 80 26.00 -18.28 2.62
CA TYR A 80 25.12 -17.72 3.66
C TYR A 80 25.31 -16.22 3.87
N ASN A 81 26.56 -15.71 3.89
CA ASN A 81 26.83 -14.28 4.06
C ASN A 81 26.31 -13.46 2.86
N ASN A 82 26.43 -14.00 1.65
CA ASN A 82 25.91 -13.34 0.44
C ASN A 82 24.37 -13.35 0.45
N LEU A 83 23.73 -14.44 0.88
CA LEU A 83 22.29 -14.53 1.06
C LEU A 83 21.78 -13.53 2.10
N TYR A 84 22.43 -13.44 3.26
CA TYR A 84 22.04 -12.50 4.31
C TYR A 84 22.14 -11.04 3.84
N ASN A 85 23.28 -10.66 3.24
CA ASN A 85 23.46 -9.29 2.71
C ASN A 85 22.45 -8.96 1.62
N LEU A 86 22.14 -9.93 0.75
CA LEU A 86 21.12 -9.77 -0.28
C LEU A 86 19.72 -9.62 0.32
N SER A 87 19.37 -10.41 1.34
CA SER A 87 18.10 -10.29 2.07
C SER A 87 17.91 -8.89 2.64
N VAL A 88 18.92 -8.40 3.38
CA VAL A 88 18.87 -7.06 4.00
C VAL A 88 18.75 -5.97 2.93
N TRP A 89 19.47 -6.11 1.82
CA TRP A 89 19.39 -5.16 0.72
C TRP A 89 18.01 -5.18 0.03
N LEU A 90 17.41 -6.37 -0.16
CA LEU A 90 16.06 -6.51 -0.70
C LEU A 90 15.01 -5.90 0.23
N ASP A 91 15.14 -6.08 1.55
CA ASP A 91 14.25 -5.44 2.54
C ASP A 91 14.31 -3.92 2.45
N GLN A 92 15.51 -3.35 2.36
CA GLN A 92 15.70 -1.91 2.19
C GLN A 92 15.09 -1.40 0.88
N LYS A 93 15.24 -2.17 -0.22
CA LYS A 93 14.69 -1.78 -1.53
C LYS A 93 13.18 -1.91 -1.59
N ALA A 94 12.61 -2.94 -0.98
CA ALA A 94 11.17 -3.09 -0.86
C ALA A 94 10.55 -1.92 -0.08
N GLN A 95 11.14 -1.53 1.05
CA GLN A 95 10.66 -0.37 1.80
C GLN A 95 10.83 0.93 1.01
N TYR A 96 11.96 1.12 0.31
CA TYR A 96 12.13 2.29 -0.57
C TYR A 96 11.03 2.41 -1.63
N PHE A 97 10.68 1.31 -2.30
CA PHE A 97 9.60 1.34 -3.28
C PHE A 97 8.22 1.54 -2.64
N ALA A 98 8.00 1.00 -1.43
CA ALA A 98 6.79 1.27 -0.66
C ALA A 98 6.64 2.76 -0.35
N ASP A 99 7.74 3.44 0.00
CA ASP A 99 7.75 4.89 0.23
C ASP A 99 7.41 5.64 -1.07
N CYS A 100 7.99 5.26 -2.21
CA CYS A 100 7.66 5.87 -3.51
C CYS A 100 6.19 5.67 -3.93
N ILE A 101 5.62 4.47 -3.68
CA ILE A 101 4.20 4.20 -3.93
C ILE A 101 3.33 5.03 -2.98
N THR A 102 3.75 5.20 -1.73
CA THR A 102 3.06 6.04 -0.75
C THR A 102 3.02 7.50 -1.22
N ASP A 103 4.11 8.02 -1.76
CA ASP A 103 4.18 9.36 -2.33
C ASP A 103 3.25 9.50 -3.55
N TYR A 104 3.25 8.50 -4.44
CA TYR A 104 2.35 8.45 -5.59
C TYR A 104 0.88 8.51 -5.15
N PHE A 105 0.44 7.62 -4.25
CA PHE A 105 -0.93 7.62 -3.75
C PHE A 105 -1.29 8.91 -3.01
N SER A 106 -0.34 9.49 -2.27
CA SER A 106 -0.55 10.78 -1.61
C SER A 106 -0.79 11.90 -2.62
N SER A 107 -0.08 11.89 -3.75
CA SER A 107 -0.28 12.88 -4.82
C SER A 107 -1.64 12.74 -5.52
N CYS A 108 -2.16 11.51 -5.64
CA CYS A 108 -3.50 11.24 -6.15
C CYS A 108 -4.60 11.76 -5.22
N LEU A 109 -4.33 11.80 -3.90
CA LEU A 109 -5.29 12.13 -2.85
C LEU A 109 -5.12 13.56 -2.30
N ASP A 110 -4.46 14.46 -3.02
CA ASP A 110 -4.20 15.82 -2.54
C ASP A 110 -5.51 16.62 -2.32
N PRO A 111 -5.83 17.03 -1.07
CA PRO A 111 -7.04 17.77 -0.72
C PRO A 111 -7.12 19.19 -1.29
N SER A 112 -6.01 19.74 -1.80
CA SER A 112 -6.08 20.96 -2.61
C SER A 112 -6.86 20.76 -3.92
N ARG A 113 -7.17 19.51 -4.28
CA ARG A 113 -7.91 19.15 -5.49
C ARG A 113 -9.41 18.85 -5.23
N VAL A 114 -9.86 18.50 -4.01
CA VAL A 114 -11.29 18.19 -3.70
C VAL A 114 -11.64 18.33 -2.21
N ASP A 115 -12.89 18.74 -1.91
CA ASP A 115 -13.49 18.81 -0.57
C ASP A 115 -13.90 17.40 -0.07
N MET A 116 -13.02 16.73 0.69
CA MET A 116 -13.03 15.27 0.89
C MET A 116 -13.69 14.73 2.18
N ILE A 117 -14.05 15.55 3.17
CA ILE A 117 -14.64 15.07 4.45
C ILE A 117 -16.06 14.54 4.24
N SER A 118 -16.91 15.30 3.52
CA SER A 118 -18.29 14.90 3.25
C SER A 118 -18.36 13.60 2.46
N TYR A 119 -17.40 13.38 1.57
CA TYR A 119 -17.35 12.25 0.66
C TYR A 119 -16.86 10.94 1.32
N PHE A 120 -15.81 10.98 2.15
CA PHE A 120 -15.34 9.81 2.92
C PHE A 120 -16.43 9.29 3.88
N ILE A 121 -17.15 10.21 4.49
CA ILE A 121 -18.24 9.95 5.43
C ILE A 121 -19.45 9.29 4.74
N GLU A 122 -19.84 9.78 3.56
CA GLU A 122 -21.01 9.24 2.84
C GLU A 122 -20.74 7.85 2.24
N PHE A 123 -19.55 7.60 1.67
CA PHE A 123 -19.32 6.38 0.89
C PHE A 123 -18.68 5.23 1.69
N TYR A 124 -17.67 5.52 2.52
CA TYR A 124 -16.96 4.46 3.25
C TYR A 124 -17.82 3.85 4.37
N ALA A 125 -18.75 4.64 4.92
CA ALA A 125 -19.71 4.18 5.91
C ALA A 125 -20.77 3.25 5.27
N ASP A 126 -21.33 3.62 4.12
CA ASP A 126 -22.41 2.85 3.48
C ASP A 126 -21.94 1.52 2.88
N GLU A 127 -20.75 1.46 2.27
CA GLU A 127 -20.31 0.28 1.51
C GLU A 127 -19.54 -0.76 2.35
N ARG A 128 -18.95 -0.38 3.48
CA ARG A 128 -18.02 -1.24 4.23
C ARG A 128 -18.25 -1.32 5.74
N MET A 129 -19.19 -0.57 6.30
CA MET A 129 -19.49 -0.64 7.73
C MET A 129 -20.85 -1.31 7.94
N ASP A 130 -20.91 -2.25 8.88
CA ASP A 130 -22.19 -2.82 9.30
C ASP A 130 -22.93 -1.85 10.26
N GLU A 131 -24.13 -2.21 10.72
CA GLU A 131 -24.95 -1.41 11.64
C GLU A 131 -24.25 -1.08 12.98
N SER A 132 -23.05 -1.61 13.23
CA SER A 132 -22.26 -1.38 14.44
C SER A 132 -21.46 -0.08 14.42
N TYR A 133 -21.52 0.73 13.37
CA TYR A 133 -20.79 1.99 13.26
C TYR A 133 -21.72 3.16 12.99
N TYR A 134 -21.40 4.34 13.53
CA TYR A 134 -22.17 5.58 13.31
C TYR A 134 -21.28 6.81 13.32
N ILE A 135 -21.76 7.91 12.74
CA ILE A 135 -21.01 9.17 12.62
C ILE A 135 -21.73 10.26 13.43
N ASN A 136 -20.96 10.99 14.24
CA ASN A 136 -21.44 12.16 14.97
C ASN A 136 -20.38 13.27 14.92
N ASP A 137 -20.78 14.49 14.56
CA ASP A 137 -19.88 15.66 14.38
C ASP A 137 -18.65 15.40 13.51
N GLY A 138 -18.78 14.60 12.45
CA GLY A 138 -17.68 14.24 11.55
C GLY A 138 -16.66 13.25 12.13
N ILE A 139 -16.96 12.65 13.28
CA ILE A 139 -16.16 11.62 13.93
C ILE A 139 -16.89 10.27 13.78
N LEU A 140 -16.15 9.23 13.37
CA LEU A 140 -16.65 7.86 13.23
C LEU A 140 -16.53 7.09 14.55
N TYR A 141 -17.64 6.51 15.00
CA TYR A 141 -17.76 5.75 16.23
C TYR A 141 -18.14 4.29 15.95
N GLN A 142 -17.61 3.36 16.75
CA GLN A 142 -18.04 1.96 16.78
C GLN A 142 -18.90 1.71 18.03
N THR A 143 -20.08 1.15 17.84
CA THR A 143 -21.01 0.74 18.89
C THR A 143 -20.47 -0.51 19.60
N ILE A 144 -19.74 -0.33 20.70
CA ILE A 144 -19.31 -1.44 21.56
C ILE A 144 -20.50 -1.89 22.42
N THR A 145 -21.29 -2.86 21.95
CA THR A 145 -22.19 -3.58 22.85
C THR A 145 -21.35 -4.51 23.72
N LYS A 146 -21.09 -4.11 24.97
CA LYS A 146 -20.65 -5.06 26.01
C LYS A 146 -21.72 -6.14 26.10
N LYS A 147 -21.40 -7.38 25.68
CA LYS A 147 -22.14 -8.56 26.13
C LYS A 147 -22.04 -8.58 27.65
N ILE A 148 -23.14 -8.24 28.33
CA ILE A 148 -23.31 -8.55 29.73
C ILE A 148 -23.49 -10.07 29.78
N ALA A 149 -22.46 -10.76 30.26
CA ALA A 149 -22.54 -12.17 30.63
C ALA A 149 -23.32 -12.32 31.94
#